data_AF-A0A6I8UCA5-F1
#
_entry.id   AF-A0A6I8UCA5-F1
#
_cell.length_a   1.000
_cell.length_b   1.000
_cell.length_c   1.000
_cell.angle_alpha   90.00
_cell.angle_beta   90.00
_cell.angle_gamma   90.00
#
_symmetry.space_group_name_H-M   'P 1'
#
loop_
_entity.id
_entity.type
_entity.pdbx_description
1 polymer ?
#
loop_
_entity_poly.entity_id
_entity_poly.type
_entity_poly.pdbx_seq_one_letter_code
_entity_poly.pdbx_strand_id
1 'polypeptide(L)'
;MQLLSVLSVLTILWCVAIHAQQPDCRVLRERCESCVRRLNNPSNNVEFMNNGCRERLRRTYHWRNQTRCDLQVIACSAHRRKLDCAVIAELAGMRRRT
;
A
#
# COMPACT_ATOMS: atom_id res chain seq x y z
N MET A 1 -43.35 10.10 -8.99
CA MET A 1 -42.45 10.84 -8.07
C MET A 1 -41.80 9.92 -7.04
N GLN A 2 -42.53 9.09 -6.30
CA GLN A 2 -41.94 8.26 -5.24
C GLN A 2 -40.97 7.16 -5.73
N LEU A 3 -41.27 6.50 -6.86
CA LEU A 3 -40.38 5.46 -7.42
C LEU A 3 -38.99 6.02 -7.81
N LEU A 4 -38.96 7.21 -8.41
CA LEU A 4 -37.72 7.91 -8.78
C LEU A 4 -36.91 8.30 -7.53
N SER A 5 -37.58 8.72 -6.46
CA SER A 5 -36.94 9.03 -5.17
C SER A 5 -36.36 7.78 -4.48
N VAL A 6 -37.06 6.65 -4.55
CA VAL A 6 -36.55 5.39 -3.98
C VAL A 6 -35.34 4.88 -4.76
N LEU A 7 -35.41 4.94 -6.10
CA LEU A 7 -34.29 4.55 -6.97
C LEU A 7 -33.07 5.44 -6.75
N SER A 8 -33.25 6.76 -6.57
CA SER A 8 -32.13 7.66 -6.32
C SER A 8 -31.45 7.42 -4.97
N VAL A 9 -32.22 7.10 -3.92
CA VAL A 9 -31.65 6.74 -2.62
C VAL A 9 -30.87 5.42 -2.70
N LEU A 10 -31.41 4.42 -3.39
CA LEU A 10 -30.73 3.13 -3.57
C LEU A 10 -29.42 3.26 -4.35
N THR A 11 -29.38 4.08 -5.41
CA THR A 11 -28.14 4.30 -6.17
C THR A 11 -27.09 5.05 -5.35
N ILE A 12 -27.50 6.06 -4.57
CA ILE A 12 -26.58 6.76 -3.66
C ILE A 12 -26.02 5.80 -2.61
N LEU A 13 -26.86 4.99 -1.97
CA LEU A 13 -26.43 3.99 -0.99
C LEU A 13 -25.45 2.99 -1.60
N TRP A 14 -25.70 2.55 -2.83
CA TRP A 14 -24.83 1.64 -3.56
C TRP A 14 -23.45 2.27 -3.85
N CYS A 15 -23.42 3.51 -4.33
CA CYS A 15 -22.17 4.22 -4.58
C CYS A 15 -21.34 4.41 -3.30
N VAL A 16 -21.99 4.76 -2.18
CA VAL A 16 -21.33 4.93 -0.88
C VAL A 16 -20.78 3.59 -0.37
N ALA A 17 -21.54 2.51 -0.50
CA ALA A 17 -21.11 1.17 -0.08
C ALA A 17 -19.86 0.69 -0.82
N ILE A 18 -19.76 0.92 -2.13
CA ILE A 18 -18.56 0.58 -2.93
C ILE A 18 -17.35 1.39 -2.44
N HIS A 19 -17.53 2.68 -2.15
CA HIS A 19 -16.43 3.53 -1.70
C HIS A 19 -15.95 3.23 -0.28
N ALA A 20 -16.81 2.66 0.57
CA ALA A 20 -16.48 2.29 1.95
C ALA A 20 -15.63 1.00 2.06
N GLN A 21 -15.51 0.20 1.00
CA GLN A 21 -14.68 -1.03 0.97
C GLN A 21 -13.18 -0.74 0.83
N GLN A 22 -12.64 0.21 1.61
CA GLN A 22 -11.18 0.39 1.68
C GLN A 22 -10.56 -0.80 2.42
N PRO A 23 -9.45 -1.37 1.90
CA PRO A 23 -8.80 -2.50 2.56
C PRO A 23 -8.18 -2.08 3.89
N ASP A 24 -8.44 -2.84 4.97
CA ASP A 24 -7.75 -2.67 6.25
C ASP A 24 -6.32 -3.20 6.16
N CYS A 25 -5.41 -2.32 5.76
CA CYS A 25 -4.00 -2.64 5.58
C CYS A 25 -3.26 -2.89 6.90
N ARG A 26 -3.85 -2.58 8.07
CA ARG A 26 -3.23 -2.86 9.37
C ARG A 26 -3.28 -4.35 9.68
N VAL A 27 -4.43 -4.99 9.45
CA VAL A 27 -4.59 -6.45 9.62
C VAL A 27 -3.62 -7.23 8.73
N LEU A 28 -3.28 -6.69 7.55
CA LEU A 28 -2.32 -7.28 6.64
C LEU A 28 -0.90 -7.32 7.24
N ARG A 29 -0.47 -6.26 7.94
CA ARG A 29 0.85 -6.21 8.62
C ARG A 29 0.99 -7.36 9.61
N GLU A 30 0.03 -7.47 10.53
CA GLU A 30 0.07 -8.44 11.63
C GLU A 30 0.13 -9.88 11.09
N ARG A 31 -0.68 -10.17 10.07
CA ARG A 31 -0.69 -11.48 9.40
C ARG A 31 0.63 -11.75 8.67
N CYS A 32 1.17 -10.76 7.96
CA CYS A 32 2.43 -10.90 7.25
C CYS A 32 3.60 -11.17 8.20
N GLU A 33 3.72 -10.41 9.29
CA GLU A 33 4.81 -10.58 10.27
C GLU A 33 4.73 -11.94 10.96
N SER A 34 3.52 -12.46 11.22
CA SER A 34 3.33 -13.83 11.73
C SER A 34 3.82 -14.88 10.71
N CYS A 35 3.53 -14.68 9.43
CA CYS A 35 3.94 -15.58 8.35
C CYS A 35 5.47 -15.57 8.13
N VAL A 36 6.07 -14.38 8.00
CA VAL A 36 7.51 -14.21 7.73
C VAL A 36 8.34 -14.77 8.88
N ARG A 37 7.91 -14.63 10.14
CA ARG A 37 8.60 -15.25 11.29
C ARG A 37 8.66 -16.78 11.20
N ARG A 38 7.67 -17.41 10.57
CA ARG A 38 7.63 -18.88 10.38
C ARG A 38 8.39 -19.32 9.14
N LEU A 39 8.49 -18.47 8.11
CA LEU A 39 9.24 -18.75 6.89
C LEU A 39 10.70 -18.32 7.04
N ASN A 40 11.57 -19.26 7.37
CA ASN A 40 13.02 -19.07 7.28
C ASN A 40 13.50 -19.21 5.81
N ASN A 41 12.92 -18.41 4.90
CA ASN A 41 13.11 -18.54 3.46
C ASN A 41 13.77 -17.28 2.86
N PRO A 42 14.88 -17.43 2.10
CA PRO A 42 15.57 -16.32 1.45
C PRO A 42 14.72 -15.55 0.42
N SER A 43 13.58 -16.09 -0.07
CA SER A 43 12.61 -15.36 -0.91
C SER A 43 11.89 -14.19 -0.21
N ASN A 44 12.04 -14.08 1.12
CA ASN A 44 11.66 -12.88 1.87
C ASN A 44 12.62 -11.71 1.63
N ASN A 45 13.77 -11.96 0.99
CA ASN A 45 14.73 -10.91 0.68
C ASN A 45 14.20 -9.98 -0.42
N VAL A 46 14.05 -8.71 -0.06
CA VAL A 46 13.62 -7.61 -0.95
C VAL A 46 14.77 -6.65 -1.23
N GLU A 47 16.01 -7.11 -1.03
CA GLU A 47 17.24 -6.35 -1.22
C GLU A 47 17.44 -5.88 -2.65
N PHE A 48 17.13 -6.70 -3.66
CA PHE A 48 17.20 -6.26 -5.06
C PHE A 48 16.34 -5.00 -5.30
N MET A 49 15.10 -5.00 -4.81
CA MET A 49 14.21 -3.84 -4.93
C MET A 49 14.73 -2.66 -4.10
N ASN A 50 15.19 -2.90 -2.87
CA ASN A 50 15.72 -1.85 -2.00
C ASN A 50 16.95 -1.17 -2.63
N ASN A 51 17.86 -1.96 -3.19
CA ASN A 51 19.07 -1.46 -3.84
C ASN A 51 18.71 -0.67 -5.11
N GLY A 52 17.83 -1.22 -5.96
CA GLY A 52 17.36 -0.54 -7.17
C GLY A 52 16.66 0.79 -6.89
N CYS A 53 15.74 0.82 -5.92
CA CYS A 53 15.03 2.04 -5.56
C CYS A 53 15.91 3.06 -4.83
N ARG A 54 16.82 2.60 -3.95
CA ARG A 54 17.82 3.46 -3.31
C ARG A 54 18.67 4.16 -4.35
N GLU A 55 19.18 3.42 -5.35
CA GLU A 55 20.01 3.99 -6.40
C GLU A 55 19.22 4.97 -7.26
N ARG A 56 18.01 4.58 -7.69
CA ARG A 56 17.14 5.42 -8.53
C ARG A 56 16.74 6.73 -7.84
N LEU A 57 16.50 6.71 -6.53
CA LEU A 57 16.05 7.87 -5.76
C LEU A 57 17.15 8.54 -4.93
N ARG A 58 18.42 8.18 -5.16
CA ARG A 58 19.58 8.65 -4.36
C ARG A 58 19.67 10.17 -4.25
N ARG A 59 19.15 10.92 -5.22
CA ARG A 59 19.17 12.39 -5.23
C ARG A 59 17.94 13.04 -4.59
N THR A 60 16.87 12.28 -4.35
CA THR A 60 15.56 12.84 -3.97
C THR A 60 15.11 12.40 -2.58
N TYR A 61 15.44 11.18 -2.16
CA TYR A 61 15.00 10.63 -0.87
C TYR A 61 16.16 10.04 -0.08
N HIS A 62 16.06 10.12 1.25
CA HIS A 62 16.81 9.27 2.16
C HIS A 62 16.14 7.91 2.23
N TRP A 63 16.57 6.99 1.37
CA TRP A 63 15.98 5.66 1.27
C TRP A 63 16.17 4.85 2.57
N ARG A 64 15.06 4.34 3.12
CA ARG A 64 15.04 3.36 4.20
C ARG A 64 14.62 2.01 3.62
N ASN A 65 15.38 0.95 3.92
CA ASN A 65 15.02 -0.38 3.44
C ASN A 65 13.63 -0.79 3.92
N GLN A 66 12.83 -1.28 2.98
CA GLN A 66 11.51 -1.84 3.25
C GLN A 66 11.62 -3.35 3.42
N THR A 67 10.85 -3.92 4.32
CA THR A 67 10.64 -5.36 4.43
C THR A 67 9.55 -5.82 3.48
N ARG A 68 9.42 -7.14 3.28
CA ARG A 68 8.31 -7.69 2.50
C ARG A 68 6.93 -7.29 3.06
N CYS A 69 6.79 -7.24 4.39
CA CYS A 69 5.54 -6.81 5.02
C CYS A 69 5.28 -5.33 4.84
N ASP A 70 6.31 -4.48 4.90
CA ASP A 70 6.16 -3.04 4.58
C ASP A 70 5.65 -2.87 3.15
N LEU A 71 6.23 -3.58 2.18
CA LEU A 71 5.80 -3.51 0.79
C LEU A 71 4.37 -3.98 0.56
N GLN A 72 3.91 -5.01 1.28
CA GLN A 72 2.51 -5.45 1.22
C GLN A 72 1.55 -4.40 1.77
N VAL A 73 1.90 -3.77 2.89
CA VAL A 73 1.09 -2.68 3.48
C VAL A 73 1.06 -1.47 2.56
N ILE A 74 2.20 -1.10 1.97
CA ILE A 74 2.30 -0.01 1.00
C ILE A 74 1.45 -0.33 -0.23
N ALA A 75 1.52 -1.56 -0.76
CA ALA A 75 0.73 -1.98 -1.91
C ALA A 75 -0.78 -1.91 -1.64
N CYS A 76 -1.21 -2.37 -0.45
CA CYS A 76 -2.58 -2.26 0.01
C CYS A 76 -3.05 -0.80 0.11
N SER A 77 -2.19 0.07 0.67
CA SER A 77 -2.49 1.50 0.81
C SER A 77 -2.52 2.24 -0.53
N ALA A 78 -1.73 1.76 -1.49
CA ALA A 78 -1.61 2.32 -2.84
C ALA A 78 -2.59 1.70 -3.86
N HIS A 79 -3.72 1.11 -3.44
CA HIS A 79 -4.63 0.36 -4.33
C HIS A 79 -5.13 1.09 -5.58
N ARG A 80 -4.99 2.43 -5.68
CA ARG A 80 -5.32 3.25 -6.85
C ARG A 80 -4.11 3.86 -7.58
N ARG A 81 -2.88 3.57 -7.14
CA ARG A 81 -1.64 4.16 -7.65
C ARG A 81 -0.73 3.06 -8.19
N LYS A 82 0.03 3.37 -9.25
CA LYS A 82 1.13 2.50 -9.68
C LYS A 82 2.21 2.49 -8.60
N LEU A 83 2.63 1.31 -8.17
CA LEU A 83 3.72 1.14 -7.22
C LEU A 83 5.07 1.30 -7.92
N ASP A 84 5.62 2.50 -7.86
CA ASP A 84 7.01 2.77 -8.20
C ASP A 84 7.80 3.18 -6.95
N CYS A 85 9.13 3.31 -7.09
CA CYS A 85 10.00 3.66 -5.98
C CYS A 85 9.60 4.98 -5.30
N ALA A 86 9.10 5.97 -6.05
CA ALA A 86 8.76 7.28 -5.49
C ALA A 86 7.47 7.20 -4.67
N VAL A 87 6.48 6.46 -5.16
CA VAL A 87 5.25 6.14 -4.41
C VAL A 87 5.58 5.36 -3.15
N ILE A 88 6.48 4.37 -3.22
CA ILE A 88 6.94 3.62 -2.06
C ILE A 88 7.61 4.56 -1.04
N ALA A 89 8.52 5.43 -1.48
CA ALA A 89 9.20 6.36 -0.59
C ALA A 89 8.25 7.35 0.10
N GLU A 90 7.26 7.86 -0.64
CA GLU A 90 6.23 8.75 -0.11
C GLU A 90 5.36 8.05 0.93
N LEU A 91 4.80 6.88 0.60
CA LEU A 91 3.92 6.13 1.49
C LEU A 91 4.66 5.54 2.70
N ALA A 92 5.94 5.24 2.56
CA ALA A 92 6.81 4.85 3.68
C ALA A 92 7.24 6.05 4.55
N GLY A 93 6.85 7.28 4.22
CA GLY A 93 7.18 8.49 4.96
C GLY A 93 8.65 8.86 4.92
N MET A 94 9.35 8.57 3.81
CA MET A 94 10.78 8.85 3.68
C MET A 94 11.06 10.34 3.55
N ARG A 95 12.13 10.81 4.20
CA ARG A 95 12.58 12.22 4.13
C ARG A 95 13.13 12.54 2.74
N ARG A 96 12.73 13.67 2.17
CA ARG A 96 13.32 14.22 0.95
C ARG A 96 14.69 14.84 1.21
N ARG A 97 15.60 14.70 0.26
CA ARG A 97 16.86 15.44 0.17
C ARG A 97 16.51 16.79 -0.45
N THR A 98 16.49 17.84 0.37
CA THR A 98 16.35 19.24 -0.06
C THR A 98 17.54 19.68 -0.90
#